data_AF-A0AAV7MBP3-F1
#
_entry.id   AF-A0AAV7MBP3-F1
#
_cell.length_a   1.000
_cell.length_b   1.000
_cell.length_c   1.000
_cell.angle_alpha   90.00
_cell.angle_beta   90.00
_cell.angle_gamma   90.00
#
_symmetry.space_group_name_H-M   'P 1'
#
loop_
_entity.id
_entity.type
_entity.pdbx_description
1 polymer ?
#
loop_
_entity_poly.entity_id
_entity_poly.type
_entity_poly.pdbx_seq_one_letter_code
_entity_poly.pdbx_strand_id
1 'polypeptide(L)'
;MAERRMLWEQATAELFNDTRDSNVPPGAHTRTTSNIINQLEKARILELKKWWEMTSLTKYIENGRVPWGLRILILPTLGDMDSDLLEEWRTQTAECSFKLMETLITQAKRLMDEQIIKTEQLTKELEKTANQQDVSNQLTKMEERIKNKEE
;
A
#
# COMPACT_ATOMS: atom_id res chain seq x y z
N MET A 1 -19.15 -17.99 -5.60
CA MET A 1 -18.76 -16.95 -4.61
C MET A 1 -17.25 -16.67 -4.58
N ALA A 2 -16.37 -17.66 -4.79
CA ALA A 2 -14.92 -17.44 -4.91
C ALA A 2 -14.54 -16.52 -6.10
N GLU A 3 -15.25 -16.62 -7.22
CA GLU A 3 -15.01 -15.80 -8.44
C GLU A 3 -15.13 -14.29 -8.22
N ARG A 4 -16.07 -13.81 -7.39
CA ARG A 4 -16.23 -12.37 -7.14
C ARG A 4 -15.10 -11.77 -6.29
N ARG A 5 -14.51 -12.58 -5.41
CA ARG A 5 -13.33 -12.17 -4.63
C ARG A 5 -12.11 -12.08 -5.53
N MET A 6 -11.96 -13.08 -6.40
CA MET A 6 -10.92 -13.12 -7.44
C MET A 6 -11.02 -11.93 -8.40
N LEU A 7 -12.23 -11.54 -8.80
CA LEU A 7 -12.48 -10.36 -9.66
C LEU A 7 -12.13 -9.04 -8.98
N TRP A 8 -12.39 -8.89 -7.68
CA TRP A 8 -12.04 -7.66 -6.96
C TRP A 8 -10.53 -7.56 -6.69
N GLU A 9 -9.90 -8.69 -6.37
CA GLU A 9 -8.44 -8.80 -6.24
C GLU A 9 -7.75 -8.59 -7.60
N GLN A 10 -8.30 -9.10 -8.70
CA GLN A 10 -7.83 -8.84 -10.06
C GLN A 10 -8.04 -7.38 -10.46
N ALA A 11 -9.23 -6.81 -10.28
CA ALA A 11 -9.50 -5.42 -10.63
C ALA A 11 -8.64 -4.44 -9.83
N THR A 12 -8.39 -4.71 -8.54
CA THR A 12 -7.45 -3.91 -7.76
C THR A 12 -6.00 -4.15 -8.18
N ALA A 13 -5.62 -5.39 -8.49
CA ALA A 13 -4.28 -5.68 -9.02
C ALA A 13 -4.04 -5.00 -10.38
N GLU A 14 -5.02 -4.98 -11.27
CA GLU A 14 -4.98 -4.30 -12.57
C GLU A 14 -4.84 -2.79 -12.38
N LEU A 15 -5.65 -2.18 -11.51
CA LEU A 15 -5.61 -0.75 -11.21
C LEU A 15 -4.25 -0.28 -10.67
N PHE A 16 -3.49 -1.19 -10.06
CA PHE A 16 -2.21 -0.92 -9.41
C PHE A 16 -0.99 -1.52 -10.13
N ASN A 17 -1.18 -2.28 -11.21
CA ASN A 17 -0.09 -2.88 -12.00
C ASN A 17 0.13 -2.19 -13.37
N ASP A 18 -0.73 -1.26 -13.77
CA ASP A 18 -0.78 -0.69 -15.14
C ASP A 18 0.28 0.41 -15.42
N THR A 19 1.16 0.74 -14.48
CA THR A 19 2.15 1.82 -14.68
C THR A 19 3.41 1.38 -15.44
N ARG A 20 3.32 0.30 -16.22
CA ARG A 20 4.49 -0.47 -16.66
C ARG A 20 5.12 -0.06 -17.99
N ASP A 21 4.51 0.80 -18.80
CA ASP A 21 5.04 1.10 -20.15
C ASP A 21 5.14 2.59 -20.48
N SER A 22 6.30 3.18 -20.14
CA SER A 22 6.85 4.32 -20.87
C SER A 22 8.20 3.94 -21.44
N ASN A 23 8.21 3.47 -22.70
CA ASN A 23 9.39 3.09 -23.46
C ASN A 23 10.26 4.33 -23.78
N VAL A 24 11.26 4.59 -22.95
CA VAL A 24 12.39 5.48 -23.24
C VAL A 24 13.67 4.64 -23.16
N PRO A 25 14.53 4.60 -24.19
CA PRO A 25 15.74 3.78 -24.15
C PRO A 25 16.71 4.34 -23.09
N PRO A 26 17.11 3.57 -22.06
CA PRO A 26 17.94 4.11 -20.99
C PRO A 26 19.44 3.79 -21.17
N GLY A 27 20.31 4.78 -20.92
CA GLY A 27 21.71 4.54 -20.55
C GLY A 27 21.83 3.92 -19.15
N ALA A 28 23.02 3.41 -18.78
CA ALA A 28 23.22 2.66 -17.53
C ALA A 28 22.76 3.41 -16.26
N HIS A 29 22.93 4.74 -16.21
CA HIS A 29 22.50 5.56 -15.08
C HIS A 29 21.00 5.89 -15.08
N THR A 30 20.38 6.10 -16.25
CA THR A 30 18.92 6.31 -16.32
C THR A 30 18.15 5.03 -15.98
N ARG A 31 18.76 3.85 -16.15
CA ARG A 31 18.22 2.57 -15.70
C ARG A 31 18.14 2.46 -14.17
N THR A 32 19.10 3.01 -13.43
CA THR A 32 19.10 3.02 -11.96
C THR A 32 18.05 3.99 -11.41
N THR A 33 18.01 5.22 -11.93
CA THR A 33 17.00 6.22 -11.53
C THR A 33 15.57 5.77 -11.88
N SER A 34 15.36 5.19 -13.07
CA SER A 34 14.06 4.62 -13.47
C SER A 34 13.63 3.47 -12.53
N ASN A 35 14.57 2.64 -12.07
CA ASN A 35 14.26 1.57 -11.12
C ASN A 35 13.83 2.13 -9.75
N ILE A 36 14.51 3.16 -9.23
CA ILE A 36 14.13 3.81 -7.96
C ILE A 36 12.74 4.44 -8.07
N ILE A 37 12.42 5.11 -9.18
CA ILE A 37 11.10 5.69 -9.44
C ILE A 37 10.01 4.61 -9.46
N ASN A 38 10.24 3.50 -10.17
CA ASN A 38 9.29 2.38 -10.21
C ASN A 38 9.07 1.75 -8.83
N GLN A 39 10.11 1.67 -8.00
CA GLN A 39 9.99 1.17 -6.63
C GLN A 39 9.21 2.14 -5.74
N LEU A 40 9.43 3.44 -5.91
CA LEU A 40 8.73 4.49 -5.17
C LEU A 40 7.23 4.52 -5.53
N GLU A 41 6.90 4.39 -6.81
CA GLU A 41 5.52 4.28 -7.27
C GLU A 41 4.81 3.07 -6.65
N LYS A 42 5.44 1.89 -6.69
CA LYS A 42 4.91 0.68 -6.04
C LYS A 42 4.72 0.87 -4.53
N ALA A 43 5.66 1.52 -3.86
CA ALA A 43 5.56 1.80 -2.43
C ALA A 43 4.37 2.73 -2.12
N ARG A 44 4.19 3.81 -2.89
CA ARG A 44 3.05 4.74 -2.78
C ARG A 44 1.70 4.07 -3.03
N ILE A 45 1.64 3.21 -4.03
CA ILE A 45 0.45 2.40 -4.32
C ILE A 45 0.09 1.51 -3.11
N LEU A 46 1.07 0.86 -2.49
CA LEU A 46 0.85 0.05 -1.31
C LEU A 46 0.39 0.89 -0.11
N GLU A 47 0.97 2.08 0.10
CA GLU A 47 0.50 3.03 1.13
C GLU A 47 -0.97 3.40 0.92
N LEU A 48 -1.35 3.78 -0.31
CA LEU A 48 -2.73 4.11 -0.66
C LEU A 48 -3.67 2.94 -0.37
N LYS A 49 -3.28 1.71 -0.75
CA LYS A 49 -4.07 0.52 -0.46
C LYS A 49 -4.29 0.32 1.04
N LYS A 50 -3.24 0.49 1.86
CA LYS A 50 -3.34 0.38 3.33
C LYS A 50 -4.19 1.47 3.94
N TRP A 51 -4.06 2.69 3.45
CA TRP A 51 -4.90 3.81 3.86
C TRP A 51 -6.38 3.55 3.54
N TRP A 52 -6.68 3.01 2.35
CA TRP A 52 -8.04 2.61 1.96
C TRP A 52 -8.61 1.50 2.84
N GLU A 53 -7.82 0.47 3.13
CA GLU A 53 -8.20 -0.63 4.04
C GLU A 53 -8.57 -0.08 5.43
N MET A 54 -7.71 0.76 6.03
CA MET A 54 -7.95 1.38 7.34
C MET A 54 -9.18 2.26 7.35
N THR A 55 -9.30 3.17 6.37
CA THR A 55 -10.39 4.15 6.30
C THR A 55 -11.73 3.43 6.12
N SER A 56 -11.77 2.40 5.28
CA SER A 56 -12.98 1.61 5.05
C SER A 56 -13.43 0.91 6.33
N LEU A 57 -12.52 0.22 7.03
CA LEU A 57 -12.83 -0.46 8.29
C LEU A 57 -13.27 0.51 9.39
N THR A 58 -12.59 1.66 9.51
CA THR A 58 -12.95 2.72 10.47
C THR A 58 -14.37 3.19 10.21
N LYS A 59 -14.72 3.45 8.94
CA LYS A 59 -16.07 3.87 8.56
C LYS A 59 -17.14 2.79 8.83
N TYR A 60 -16.78 1.51 8.74
CA TYR A 60 -17.69 0.43 9.13
C TYR A 60 -17.97 0.45 10.63
N ILE A 61 -16.93 0.62 11.46
CA ILE A 61 -17.05 0.73 12.92
C ILE A 61 -17.89 1.95 13.31
N GLU A 62 -17.59 3.13 12.75
CA GLU A 62 -18.32 4.39 13.04
C GLU A 62 -19.82 4.28 12.72
N ASN A 63 -20.17 3.53 11.68
CA ASN A 63 -21.56 3.31 11.28
C ASN A 63 -22.23 2.13 12.00
N GLY A 64 -21.54 1.45 12.93
CA GLY A 64 -22.07 0.25 13.61
C GLY A 64 -22.39 -0.88 12.65
N ARG A 65 -21.65 -1.02 11.55
CA ARG A 65 -21.90 -2.03 10.50
C ARG A 65 -20.74 -3.00 10.38
N VAL A 66 -21.05 -4.30 10.31
CA VAL A 66 -20.07 -5.33 9.99
C VAL A 66 -20.16 -5.67 8.48
N PRO A 67 -19.06 -5.52 7.72
CA PRO A 67 -19.02 -5.90 6.31
C PRO A 67 -19.17 -7.42 6.18
N TRP A 68 -19.83 -7.87 5.10
CA TRP A 68 -20.22 -9.28 4.95
C TRP A 68 -19.08 -10.27 5.09
N GLY A 69 -17.89 -9.94 4.57
CA GLY A 69 -16.71 -10.80 4.65
C GLY A 69 -16.08 -10.93 6.04
N LEU A 70 -16.52 -10.13 7.02
CA LEU A 70 -16.03 -10.15 8.41
C LEU A 70 -17.13 -10.51 9.41
N ARG A 71 -18.34 -10.86 8.93
CA ARG A 71 -19.42 -11.33 9.80
C ARG A 71 -19.11 -12.74 10.29
N ILE A 72 -19.10 -12.90 11.61
CA ILE A 72 -19.04 -14.21 12.24
C ILE A 72 -20.46 -14.79 12.22
N LEU A 73 -20.64 -15.92 11.51
CA LEU A 73 -21.95 -16.59 11.33
C LEU A 73 -22.04 -17.94 12.05
N ILE A 74 -21.21 -18.13 13.08
CA ILE A 74 -21.24 -19.35 13.87
C ILE A 74 -22.58 -19.38 14.62
N LEU A 75 -23.30 -20.50 14.55
CA LEU A 75 -24.49 -20.74 15.36
C LEU A 75 -24.15 -21.77 16.43
N PRO A 76 -24.70 -21.63 17.66
CA PRO A 76 -24.58 -22.66 18.68
C PRO A 76 -25.23 -23.96 18.20
N THR A 77 -24.65 -25.11 18.57
CA THR A 77 -25.23 -26.44 18.36
C THR A 77 -26.26 -26.82 19.44
N LEU A 78 -26.73 -25.84 20.22
CA LEU A 78 -27.74 -26.05 21.26
C LEU A 78 -29.10 -26.32 20.60
N GLY A 79 -29.73 -27.44 20.98
CA GLY A 79 -30.93 -27.97 20.33
C GLY A 79 -32.19 -27.11 20.49
N ASP A 80 -32.28 -26.36 21.59
CA ASP A 80 -33.35 -25.40 21.85
C ASP A 80 -32.73 -24.03 22.14
N MET A 81 -32.76 -23.14 21.16
CA MET A 81 -32.43 -21.73 21.37
C MET A 81 -33.72 -20.92 21.34
N ASP A 82 -34.03 -20.26 22.46
CA ASP A 82 -35.08 -19.25 22.49
C ASP A 82 -34.64 -17.97 21.77
N SER A 83 -35.60 -17.05 21.56
CA SER A 83 -35.34 -15.77 20.88
C SER A 83 -34.24 -14.96 21.57
N ASP A 84 -34.21 -15.03 22.89
CA ASP A 84 -33.39 -14.17 23.74
C ASP A 84 -31.92 -14.61 23.66
N LEU A 85 -31.67 -15.94 23.72
CA LEU A 85 -30.34 -16.50 23.51
C LEU A 85 -29.83 -16.22 22.09
N LEU A 86 -30.69 -16.29 21.07
CA LEU A 86 -30.31 -15.96 19.69
C LEU A 86 -29.93 -14.48 19.53
N GLU A 87 -30.63 -13.57 20.21
CA GLU A 87 -30.32 -12.14 20.15
C GLU A 87 -29.02 -11.82 20.89
N GLU A 88 -28.81 -12.38 22.07
CA GLU A 88 -27.56 -12.25 22.83
C GLU A 88 -26.38 -12.80 22.01
N TRP A 89 -26.55 -13.98 21.42
CA TRP A 89 -25.54 -14.58 20.56
C TRP A 89 -25.17 -13.71 19.36
N ARG A 90 -26.16 -13.11 18.69
CA ARG A 90 -25.93 -12.18 17.57
C ARG A 90 -25.18 -10.93 18.04
N THR A 91 -25.49 -10.43 19.22
CA THR A 91 -24.83 -9.27 19.82
C THR A 91 -23.36 -9.58 20.11
N GLN A 92 -23.08 -10.70 20.78
CA GLN A 92 -21.72 -11.15 21.08
C GLN A 92 -20.88 -11.40 19.81
N THR A 93 -21.47 -12.06 18.81
CA THR A 93 -20.77 -12.30 17.53
C THR A 93 -20.50 -11.01 16.76
N ALA A 94 -21.42 -10.04 16.80
CA ALA A 94 -21.19 -8.72 16.23
C ALA A 94 -20.05 -7.97 16.95
N GLU A 95 -20.02 -8.00 18.29
CA GLU A 95 -18.95 -7.38 19.09
C GLU A 95 -17.58 -7.98 18.75
N CYS A 96 -17.50 -9.31 18.65
CA CYS A 96 -16.29 -10.00 18.19
C CYS A 96 -15.85 -9.55 16.79
N SER A 97 -16.79 -9.39 15.85
CA SER A 97 -16.49 -8.85 14.52
C SER A 97 -15.94 -7.42 14.58
N PHE A 98 -16.46 -6.55 15.45
CA PHE A 98 -15.91 -5.19 15.64
C PHE A 98 -14.49 -5.22 16.20
N LYS A 99 -14.23 -6.01 17.24
CA LYS A 99 -12.87 -6.19 17.80
C LYS A 99 -11.88 -6.72 16.77
N LEU A 100 -12.33 -7.62 15.90
CA LEU A 100 -11.52 -8.10 14.78
C LEU A 100 -11.17 -6.97 13.79
N MET A 101 -12.13 -6.09 13.48
CA MET A 101 -11.87 -4.92 12.62
C MET A 101 -10.85 -3.96 13.25
N GLU A 102 -10.95 -3.68 14.55
CA GLU A 102 -9.96 -2.86 15.27
C GLU A 102 -8.55 -3.48 15.23
N THR A 103 -8.48 -4.80 15.37
CA THR A 103 -7.22 -5.56 15.25
C THR A 103 -6.63 -5.41 13.85
N LEU A 104 -7.46 -5.51 12.81
CA LEU A 104 -7.04 -5.33 11.41
C LEU A 104 -6.57 -3.90 11.14
N ILE A 105 -7.26 -2.88 11.68
CA ILE A 105 -6.83 -1.48 11.58
C ILE A 105 -5.46 -1.29 12.22
N THR A 106 -5.25 -1.85 13.41
CA THR A 106 -3.96 -1.76 14.13
C THR A 106 -2.83 -2.37 13.31
N GLN A 107 -3.05 -3.56 12.73
CA GLN A 107 -2.08 -4.20 11.85
C GLN A 107 -1.82 -3.38 10.58
N ALA A 108 -2.86 -2.85 9.95
CA ALA A 108 -2.74 -2.03 8.75
C ALA A 108 -1.95 -0.74 9.03
N LYS A 109 -2.16 -0.11 10.19
CA LYS A 109 -1.41 1.06 10.63
C LYS A 109 0.08 0.76 10.78
N ARG A 110 0.43 -0.34 11.45
CA ARG A 110 1.84 -0.76 11.58
C ARG A 110 2.52 -0.96 10.22
N LEU A 111 1.84 -1.64 9.31
CA LEU A 111 2.35 -1.86 7.95
C LEU A 111 2.46 -0.56 7.14
N MET A 112 1.55 0.40 7.38
CA MET A 112 1.61 1.72 6.75
C MET A 112 2.83 2.49 7.25
N ASP A 113 3.11 2.50 8.56
CA ASP A 113 4.29 3.14 9.14
C ASP A 113 5.58 2.55 8.56
N GLU A 114 5.66 1.22 8.42
CA GLU A 114 6.77 0.52 7.76
C GLU A 114 6.95 0.97 6.29
N GLN A 115 5.86 1.17 5.54
CA GLN A 115 5.96 1.64 4.16
C GLN A 115 6.34 3.10 4.04
N ILE A 116 5.86 3.97 4.93
CA ILE A 116 6.25 5.39 4.97
C ILE A 116 7.78 5.49 5.11
N ILE A 117 8.38 4.73 6.02
CA ILE A 117 9.84 4.69 6.21
C ILE A 117 10.54 4.25 4.92
N LYS A 118 10.04 3.21 4.25
CA LYS A 118 10.61 2.72 2.99
C LYS A 118 10.52 3.77 1.88
N THR A 119 9.38 4.46 1.77
CA THR A 119 9.18 5.52 0.78
C THR A 119 10.09 6.71 1.04
N GLU A 120 10.29 7.11 2.29
CA GLU A 120 11.26 8.14 2.66
C GLU A 120 12.70 7.75 2.29
N GLN A 121 13.09 6.49 2.51
CA GLN A 121 14.40 5.98 2.10
C GLN A 121 14.59 6.04 0.58
N LEU A 122 13.61 5.57 -0.20
CA LEU A 122 13.64 5.63 -1.66
C LEU A 122 13.68 7.07 -2.18
N THR A 123 12.96 7.99 -1.51
CA THR A 123 12.96 9.42 -1.88
C THR A 123 14.35 10.03 -1.65
N LYS A 124 14.98 9.76 -0.50
CA LYS A 124 16.35 10.21 -0.21
C LYS A 124 17.38 9.61 -1.17
N GLU A 125 17.22 8.35 -1.55
CA GLU A 125 18.08 7.70 -2.55
C GLU A 125 17.92 8.38 -3.92
N LEU A 126 16.69 8.67 -4.33
CA LEU A 126 16.40 9.40 -5.56
C LEU A 126 17.05 10.79 -5.56
N GLU A 127 16.87 11.57 -4.49
CA GLU A 127 17.50 12.89 -4.32
C GLU A 127 19.02 12.82 -4.38
N LYS A 128 19.63 11.81 -3.75
CA LYS A 128 21.08 11.60 -3.81
C LYS A 128 21.54 11.31 -5.23
N THR A 129 20.83 10.46 -5.98
CA THR A 129 21.17 10.16 -7.39
C THR A 129 20.97 11.36 -8.30
N ALA A 130 19.94 12.19 -8.05
CA ALA A 130 19.69 13.43 -8.79
C ALA A 130 20.80 14.47 -8.54
N ASN A 131 21.22 14.64 -7.28
CA ASN A 131 22.33 15.53 -6.92
C ASN A 131 23.68 15.04 -7.48
N GLN A 132 23.90 13.71 -7.54
CA GLN A 132 25.08 13.15 -8.18
C GLN A 132 25.11 13.41 -9.70
N GLN A 133 23.95 13.41 -10.36
CA GLN A 133 23.84 13.77 -11.79
C GLN A 133 24.25 15.24 -12.02
N ASP A 134 23.81 16.16 -11.16
CA ASP A 134 24.16 17.57 -11.26
C ASP A 134 25.66 17.82 -10.97
N VAL A 135 26.21 17.16 -9.93
CA VAL A 135 27.64 17.23 -9.60
C VAL A 135 28.52 16.61 -10.70
N SER A 136 28.10 15.50 -11.30
CA SER A 136 28.83 14.87 -12.41
C SER A 136 28.83 15.73 -13.67
N ASN A 137 27.71 16.39 -13.98
CA ASN A 137 27.61 17.36 -15.08
C ASN A 137 28.45 18.63 -14.85
N GLN A 138 28.59 19.07 -13.60
CA GLN A 138 29.45 20.19 -13.25
C GLN A 138 30.94 19.82 -13.31
N LEU A 139 31.31 18.60 -12.91
CA LEU A 139 32.67 18.07 -13.00
C LEU A 139 33.13 17.96 -14.45
N THR A 140 32.32 17.39 -15.35
CA THR A 140 32.66 17.27 -16.78
C THR A 140 32.81 18.63 -17.44
N LYS A 141 31.92 19.60 -17.16
CA LYS A 141 32.06 20.98 -17.63
C LYS A 141 33.31 21.67 -17.09
N MET A 142 33.70 21.37 -15.85
CA MET A 142 34.92 21.91 -15.25
C MET A 142 36.17 21.31 -15.90
N GLU A 143 36.18 20.01 -16.18
CA GLU A 143 37.27 19.30 -16.86
C GLU A 143 37.45 19.80 -18.31
N GLU A 144 36.36 20.00 -19.06
CA GLU A 144 36.41 20.59 -20.41
C GLU A 144 37.00 22.01 -20.39
N ARG A 145 36.65 22.82 -19.39
CA ARG A 145 37.20 24.17 -19.21
C ARG A 145 38.69 24.18 -18.88
N ILE A 146 39.18 23.20 -18.12
CA ILE A 146 40.60 23.08 -17.79
C ILE A 146 41.37 22.70 -19.05
N LYS A 147 40.87 21.72 -19.81
CA LYS A 147 41.48 21.28 -21.06
C LYS A 147 41.57 22.39 -22.11
N ASN A 148 40.51 23.19 -22.27
CA ASN A 148 40.51 24.35 -23.19
C ASN A 148 41.42 25.51 -22.75
N LYS A 149 42.03 25.45 -21.56
CA LYS A 149 43.03 26.44 -21.10
C LYS A 149 44.47 25.92 -21.19
N GLU A 150 44.65 24.65 -21.53
CA GLU A 150 45.96 24.03 -21.72
C GLU A 150 46.40 23.97 -23.20
N GLU A 151 45.50 24.35 -24.14
CA GLU A 151 45.80 24.65 -25.56
C GLU A 151 46.00 26.17 -25.79
#